data_AF-A0A971XBS2-F1
#
_entry.id   AF-A0A971XBS2-F1
#
_cell.length_a   1.000
_cell.length_b   1.000
_cell.length_c   1.000
_cell.angle_alpha   90.00
_cell.angle_beta   90.00
_cell.angle_gamma   90.00
#
_symmetry.space_group_name_H-M   'P 1'
#
loop_
_entity.id
_entity.type
_entity.pdbx_description
1 polymer ?
#
loop_
_entity_poly.entity_id
_entity_poly.type
_entity_poly.pdbx_seq_one_letter_code
_entity_poly.pdbx_strand_id
1 'polypeptide(L)' 'MIKYYYIIDLKMIGKIENYVPFVYKNEIGWVVDNENILMDRIMGYDFDDIGDSETQEKVQNITKEKAQSFFKEEVY' A
#
# COMPACT_ATOMS: atom_id res chain seq x y z
N MET A 1 -12.95 -4.65 8.90
CA MET A 1 -12.97 -4.69 7.41
C MET A 1 -11.54 -4.54 6.92
N ILE A 2 -11.11 -5.31 5.91
CA ILE A 2 -9.75 -5.25 5.39
C ILE A 2 -9.79 -4.89 3.90
N LYS A 3 -8.99 -3.92 3.49
CA LYS A 3 -8.76 -3.55 2.09
C LYS A 3 -7.28 -3.66 1.77
N TYR A 4 -6.94 -4.20 0.61
CA TYR A 4 -5.55 -4.35 0.16
C TYR A 4 -5.25 -3.39 -0.97
N TYR A 5 -4.00 -2.95 -1.04
CA TYR A 5 -3.52 -1.98 -2.00
C TYR A 5 -2.14 -2.39 -2.52
N TYR A 6 -1.87 -2.07 -3.79
CA TYR A 6 -0.55 -2.13 -4.37
C TYR A 6 -0.05 -0.70 -4.59
N ILE A 7 1.12 -0.40 -4.05
CA ILE A 7 1.83 0.87 -4.20
C ILE A 7 2.83 0.67 -5.34
N ILE A 8 2.49 1.18 -6.52
CA ILE A 8 3.11 0.83 -7.80
C ILE A 8 4.55 1.32 -7.89
N ASP A 9 4.78 2.57 -7.51
CA ASP A 9 6.08 3.23 -7.58
C ASP A 9 7.11 2.58 -6.64
N LEU A 10 6.65 2.14 -5.47
CA LEU A 10 7.49 1.47 -4.47
C LEU A 10 7.52 -0.05 -4.63
N LYS A 11 6.66 -0.62 -5.48
CA LYS A 11 6.42 -2.07 -5.61
C LYS A 11 6.10 -2.73 -4.26
N MET A 12 5.33 -2.04 -3.43
CA MET A 12 4.99 -2.49 -2.07
C MET A 12 3.51 -2.86 -1.96
N ILE A 13 3.20 -3.71 -0.99
CA ILE A 13 1.82 -4.06 -0.66
C ILE A 13 1.41 -3.33 0.61
N GLY A 14 0.26 -2.66 0.55
CA GLY A 14 -0.41 -2.04 1.69
C GLY A 14 -1.71 -2.74 2.04
N LYS A 15 -2.15 -2.59 3.28
CA LYS A 15 -3.53 -2.90 3.68
C LYS A 15 -4.05 -1.86 4.66
N ILE A 16 -5.36 -1.65 4.66
CA ILE A 16 -6.06 -0.96 5.73
C ILE A 16 -6.90 -2.00 6.45
N GLU A 17 -6.62 -2.22 7.73
CA GLU A 17 -7.34 -3.15 8.59
C GLU A 17 -7.91 -2.38 9.78
N ASN A 18 -9.24 -2.33 9.87
CA ASN A 18 -9.94 -1.61 10.94
C ASN A 18 -9.47 -0.15 11.09
N TYR A 19 -9.35 0.55 9.95
CA TYR A 19 -8.90 1.95 9.85
C TYR A 19 -7.41 2.19 10.17
N VAL A 20 -6.63 1.14 10.40
CA VAL A 20 -5.18 1.24 10.59
C VAL A 20 -4.46 0.85 9.30
N PRO A 21 -3.62 1.72 8.72
CA PRO A 21 -2.81 1.40 7.55
C PRO A 21 -1.57 0.59 7.94
N PHE A 22 -1.23 -0.39 7.10
CA PHE A 22 -0.06 -1.22 7.21
C PHE A 22 0.62 -1.35 5.85
N VAL A 23 1.94 -1.48 5.86
CA VAL A 23 2.75 -1.86 4.70
C VAL A 23 3.44 -3.19 4.96
N TYR A 24 3.62 -3.97 3.91
CA TYR A 24 4.35 -5.23 3.97
C TYR A 24 5.83 -5.01 3.71
N LYS A 25 6.68 -5.59 4.57
CA LYS A 25 8.14 -5.64 4.42
C LYS A 25 8.56 -7.11 4.45
N ASN A 26 9.29 -7.57 3.44
CA ASN A 26 9.57 -9.00 3.21
C ASN A 26 10.16 -9.74 4.43
N GLU A 27 11.05 -9.10 5.19
CA GLU A 27 11.70 -9.72 6.35
C GLU A 27 10.91 -9.58 7.67
N ILE A 28 9.96 -8.64 7.73
CA ILE A 28 9.27 -8.25 8.98
C ILE A 28 7.78 -8.65 8.95
N GLY A 29 7.21 -8.78 7.76
CA GLY A 29 5.78 -8.93 7.54
C GLY A 29 5.05 -7.59 7.55
N TRP A 30 3.85 -7.59 8.11
CA TRP A 30 3.01 -6.38 8.18
C TRP A 30 3.47 -5.45 9.29
N VAL A 31 3.79 -4.22 8.93
CA VAL A 31 4.19 -3.15 9.85
C VAL A 31 3.20 -2.00 9.75
N VAL A 32 2.86 -1.38 10.88
CA VAL A 32 2.02 -0.17 10.90
C VAL A 32 2.70 0.91 10.06
N ASP A 33 1.93 1.52 9.17
CA ASP A 33 2.41 2.57 8.28
C ASP A 33 2.46 3.93 9.01
N ASN A 34 3.47 4.10 9.88
CA ASN A 34 3.67 5.35 10.63
C ASN A 34 4.19 6.50 9.76
N GLU A 35 4.70 6.19 8.57
CA GLU A 35 5.25 7.17 7.62
C GLU A 35 4.19 7.62 6.60
N ASN A 36 2.93 7.18 6.74
CA ASN A 36 1.82 7.46 5.84
C ASN A 36 2.07 7.09 4.38
N ILE A 37 2.97 6.14 4.10
CA ILE A 37 3.35 5.74 2.73
C ILE A 37 2.10 5.37 1.91
N LEU A 38 1.19 4.59 2.47
CA LEU A 38 -0.04 4.17 1.81
C LEU A 38 -1.07 5.30 1.73
N MET A 39 -1.28 6.01 2.85
CA MET A 39 -2.32 7.04 2.93
C MET A 39 -1.99 8.25 2.07
N ASP A 40 -0.72 8.61 1.93
CA ASP A 40 -0.27 9.70 1.06
C ASP A 40 -0.65 9.41 -0.39
N ARG A 41 -0.43 8.18 -0.89
CA ARG A 41 -0.86 7.82 -2.25
C ARG A 41 -2.38 7.81 -2.37
N ILE A 42 -3.10 7.24 -1.39
CA ILE A 42 -4.58 7.18 -1.44
C ILE A 42 -5.19 8.58 -1.45
N MET A 43 -4.63 9.51 -0.68
CA MET A 43 -5.11 10.88 -0.58
C MET A 43 -4.60 11.73 -1.75
N GLY A 44 -3.53 11.34 -2.42
CA GLY A 44 -2.87 12.15 -3.44
C GLY A 44 -2.06 13.28 -2.81
N TYR A 45 -1.31 12.99 -1.75
CA TYR A 45 -0.45 13.97 -1.08
C TYR A 45 0.90 14.08 -1.79
N ASP A 46 1.21 15.26 -2.33
CA ASP A 46 2.41 15.54 -3.13
C ASP A 46 3.46 16.39 -2.39
N PHE A 47 3.40 16.40 -1.05
CA PHE A 47 4.14 17.27 -0.13
C PHE A 47 3.59 18.69 0.04
N ASP A 48 2.84 19.23 -0.92
CA ASP A 48 2.29 20.59 -0.86
C ASP A 48 0.76 20.61 -0.66
N ASP A 49 0.04 19.71 -1.33
CA ASP A 49 -1.43 19.62 -1.28
C ASP A 49 -1.93 18.16 -1.31
N ILE A 50 -3.26 17.99 -1.13
CA ILE A 50 -3.97 16.72 -1.21
C ILE A 50 -4.86 16.71 -2.47
N GLY A 51 -4.87 15.58 -3.17
CA GLY A 51 -5.73 15.36 -4.34
C GLY A 51 -4.98 15.37 -5.66
N ASP A 52 -3.64 15.28 -5.64
CA ASP A 52 -2.84 15.09 -6.84
C ASP A 52 -3.14 13.73 -7.50
N SER A 53 -3.66 13.80 -8.73
CA SER A 53 -4.04 12.63 -9.52
C SER A 53 -2.83 11.74 -9.83
N GLU A 54 -1.66 12.33 -10.14
CA GLU A 54 -0.47 11.55 -10.46
C GLU A 54 -0.03 10.69 -9.27
N THR A 55 -0.19 11.21 -8.05
CA THR A 55 0.10 10.50 -6.82
C THR A 55 -0.94 9.44 -6.49
N GLN A 56 -2.22 9.68 -6.79
CA GLN A 56 -3.29 8.67 -6.65
C GLN A 56 -3.14 7.53 -7.66
N GLU A 57 -2.65 7.80 -8.87
CA GLU A 57 -2.37 6.78 -9.88
C GLU A 57 -1.26 5.81 -9.45
N LYS A 58 -0.44 6.17 -8.46
CA LYS A 58 0.62 5.32 -7.90
C LYS A 58 0.08 4.28 -6.92
N VAL A 59 -1.20 4.27 -6.60
CA VAL A 59 -1.82 3.23 -5.75
C VAL A 59 -3.04 2.60 -6.40
N GLN A 60 -3.15 1.28 -6.28
CA GLN A 60 -4.30 0.53 -6.79
C GLN A 60 -4.92 -0.31 -5.70
N ASN A 61 -6.25 -0.33 -5.62
CA ASN A 61 -6.94 -1.32 -4.81
C ASN A 61 -6.82 -2.70 -5.45
N ILE A 62 -6.45 -3.70 -4.65
CA ILE A 62 -6.28 -5.07 -5.11
C ILE A 62 -7.09 -6.03 -4.24
N THR A 63 -7.38 -7.21 -4.77
CA THR A 63 -8.00 -8.28 -3.99
C THR A 63 -7.00 -8.91 -3.02
N LYS A 64 -7.52 -9.61 -2.01
CA LYS A 64 -6.69 -10.36 -1.06
C LYS A 64 -5.85 -11.43 -1.78
N GLU A 65 -6.42 -12.11 -2.76
CA GLU A 65 -5.77 -13.16 -3.54
C GLU A 65 -4.60 -12.57 -4.35
N LYS A 66 -4.79 -11.38 -4.94
CA LYS A 66 -3.74 -10.67 -5.65
C LYS A 66 -2.64 -10.19 -4.69
N ALA A 67 -3.00 -9.67 -3.52
CA ALA A 67 -2.01 -9.33 -2.50
C ALA A 67 -1.17 -10.55 -2.10
N GLN A 68 -1.80 -11.72 -1.97
CA GLN A 68 -1.13 -12.97 -1.62
C GLN A 68 -0.21 -13.53 -2.70
N SER A 69 -0.43 -13.24 -3.99
CA SER A 69 0.47 -13.69 -5.05
C SER A 69 1.84 -13.03 -4.95
N PHE A 70 1.91 -11.78 -4.49
CA PHE A 70 3.18 -11.07 -4.31
C PHE A 70 4.07 -11.71 -3.24
N PHE A 71 3.49 -12.32 -2.21
CA PHE A 71 4.27 -13.05 -1.19
C PHE A 71 4.84 -14.38 -1.70
N LYS A 72 4.30 -14.93 -2.79
CA LYS A 72 4.72 -16.23 -3.34
C LYS A 72 5.82 -16.11 -4.40
N GLU A 73 6.04 -14.92 -4.95
CA GLU A 73 7.07 -14.68 -5.98
C GLU A 73 8.50 -14.56 -5.41
N GLU A 74 8.67 -14.46 -4.10
CA GLU A 74 10.00 -14.29 -3.46
C GLU A 74 10.68 -15.60 -2.99
N VAL A 75 10.18 -16.76 -3.44
CA VAL A 75 10.85 -18.05 -3.22
C VAL A 75 11.44 -18.53 -4.56
N TYR A 76 12.62 -18.02 -4.90
CA TYR A 76 13.48 -18.59 -5.95
C TYR A 76 14.93 -18.66 -5.47
#